data_AF-A0A844YWF8-F1
#
_entry.id   AF-A0A844YWF8-F1
#
_cell.length_a   1.000
_cell.length_b   1.000
_cell.length_c   1.000
_cell.angle_alpha   90.00
_cell.angle_beta   90.00
_cell.angle_gamma   90.00
#
_symmetry.space_group_name_H-M   'P 1'
#
loop_
_entity.id
_entity.type
_entity.pdbx_description
1 polymer ?
#
loop_
_entity_poly.entity_id
_entity_poly.type
_entity_poly.pdbx_seq_one_letter_code
_entity_poly.pdbx_strand_id
1 'polypeptide(L)'
;MSLTFATMLLVQFAPPLDGAAAQRVEGRCTYPPALVEQAEEAMLVQCGEAVFTADGIAFAARGFTPAIAFRGEWEGDGLRVAEVARRGIEPIDEARGFCRLQMRQGQLSAVVCSIVGGPRSYLVNFLVPQLNNPL
;
A
#
# COMPACT_ATOMS: atom_id res chain seq x y z
N MET A 1 43.67 4.70 -30.48
CA MET A 1 42.56 3.81 -30.06
C MET A 1 42.24 4.14 -28.61
N SER A 2 41.26 5.02 -28.39
CA SER A 2 40.81 5.39 -27.03
C SER A 2 39.44 4.77 -26.80
N LEU A 3 39.34 3.86 -25.84
CA LEU A 3 38.07 3.28 -25.40
C LEU A 3 37.32 4.30 -24.55
N THR A 4 36.21 4.83 -25.07
CA THR A 4 35.26 5.61 -24.29
C THR A 4 34.38 4.66 -23.49
N PHE A 5 34.58 4.59 -22.18
CA PHE A 5 33.70 3.88 -21.25
C PHE A 5 32.34 4.61 -21.19
N ALA A 6 31.31 4.02 -21.79
CA ALA A 6 29.94 4.47 -21.64
C ALA A 6 29.43 4.10 -20.24
N THR A 7 29.27 5.10 -19.38
CA THR A 7 28.72 4.96 -18.04
C THR A 7 27.21 4.72 -18.15
N MET A 8 26.75 3.49 -17.94
CA MET A 8 25.32 3.21 -17.79
C MET A 8 24.82 3.87 -16.49
N LEU A 9 23.88 4.81 -16.61
CA LEU A 9 23.12 5.32 -15.46
C LEU A 9 22.16 4.22 -14.97
N LEU A 10 22.45 3.66 -13.81
CA LEU A 10 21.48 2.89 -13.04
C LEU A 10 20.54 3.87 -12.33
N VAL A 11 19.26 3.90 -12.72
CA VAL A 11 18.23 4.60 -11.96
C VAL A 11 17.98 3.80 -10.68
N GLN A 12 18.45 4.31 -9.54
CA GLN A 12 18.20 3.74 -8.23
C GLN A 12 16.90 4.33 -7.67
N PHE A 13 15.87 3.52 -7.50
CA PHE A 13 14.73 3.88 -6.65
C PHE A 13 15.20 3.87 -5.20
N ALA A 14 15.57 5.05 -4.69
CA ALA A 14 15.82 5.23 -3.27
C ALA A 14 14.48 5.24 -2.51
N PRO A 15 14.39 4.62 -1.33
CA PRO A 15 13.24 4.80 -0.46
C PRO A 15 13.11 6.29 -0.09
N PRO A 16 11.88 6.80 0.09
CA PRO A 16 11.66 8.18 0.46
C PRO A 16 12.35 8.50 1.79
N LEU A 17 13.36 9.38 1.75
CA LEU A 17 13.97 10.00 2.92
C LEU A 17 12.93 10.90 3.61
N ASP A 18 13.04 11.04 4.93
CA ASP A 18 12.23 11.96 5.75
C ASP A 18 12.09 13.33 5.07
N GLY A 19 10.84 13.68 4.72
CA GLY A 19 10.52 14.90 3.96
C GLY A 19 10.07 14.67 2.52
N ALA A 20 10.08 13.43 2.01
CA ALA A 20 9.45 13.11 0.73
C ALA A 20 7.93 13.34 0.82
N ALA A 21 7.39 14.16 -0.09
CA ALA A 21 5.96 14.39 -0.18
C ALA A 21 5.22 13.06 -0.38
N ALA A 22 4.07 12.92 0.30
CA ALA A 22 3.23 11.74 0.21
C ALA A 22 2.94 11.39 -1.27
N GLN A 23 3.25 10.16 -1.67
CA GLN A 23 3.00 9.69 -3.03
C GLN A 23 1.58 9.15 -3.14
N ARG A 24 0.80 9.69 -4.07
CA ARG A 24 -0.56 9.19 -4.35
C ARG A 24 -0.55 8.27 -5.57
N VAL A 25 -1.25 7.16 -5.46
CA VAL A 25 -1.43 6.18 -6.54
C VAL A 25 -2.92 5.90 -6.70
N GLU A 26 -3.41 6.06 -7.91
CA GLU A 26 -4.78 5.70 -8.26
C GLU A 26 -4.93 4.19 -8.49
N GLY A 27 -6.07 3.64 -8.09
CA GLY A 27 -6.36 2.23 -8.31
C GLY A 27 -7.74 1.85 -7.81
N ARG A 28 -7.89 0.61 -7.37
CA ARG A 28 -9.13 0.12 -6.76
C ARG A 28 -8.87 -1.04 -5.81
N CYS A 29 -9.51 -1.00 -4.64
CA CYS A 29 -9.65 -2.19 -3.80
C CYS A 29 -10.63 -3.17 -4.46
N THR A 30 -10.15 -4.34 -4.85
CA THR A 30 -10.95 -5.40 -5.50
C THR A 30 -10.72 -6.72 -4.79
N TYR A 31 -11.77 -7.47 -4.49
CA TYR A 31 -11.65 -8.73 -3.74
C TYR A 31 -12.16 -9.90 -4.57
N PRO A 32 -11.35 -10.94 -4.82
CA PRO A 32 -11.85 -12.17 -5.43
C PRO A 32 -12.86 -12.86 -4.49
N PRO A 33 -13.76 -13.70 -5.03
CA PRO A 33 -14.81 -14.37 -4.23
C PRO A 33 -14.28 -15.07 -2.97
N ALA A 34 -13.12 -15.74 -3.05
CA ALA A 34 -12.50 -16.42 -1.93
C ALA A 34 -12.15 -15.49 -0.73
N LEU A 35 -11.88 -14.21 -0.96
CA LEU A 35 -11.69 -13.23 0.12
C LEU A 35 -13.00 -12.61 0.58
N VAL A 36 -14.03 -12.59 -0.27
CA VAL A 36 -15.38 -12.12 0.10
C VAL A 36 -16.02 -13.08 1.10
N GLU A 37 -15.78 -14.38 0.96
CA GLU A 37 -16.22 -15.38 1.94
C GLU A 37 -15.61 -15.16 3.34
N GLN A 38 -14.47 -14.48 3.44
CA GLN A 38 -13.82 -14.10 4.71
C GLN A 38 -14.33 -12.77 5.28
N ALA A 39 -15.23 -12.07 4.59
CA ALA A 39 -15.73 -10.75 5.00
C ALA A 39 -16.59 -10.77 6.28
N GLU A 40 -17.04 -11.95 6.72
CA GLU A 40 -17.76 -12.09 8.00
C GLU A 40 -16.82 -11.87 9.21
N GLU A 41 -15.54 -12.20 9.06
CA GLU A 41 -14.53 -12.10 10.12
C GLU A 41 -13.54 -10.94 9.89
N ALA A 42 -13.50 -10.39 8.68
CA ALA A 42 -12.58 -9.33 8.28
C ALA A 42 -13.27 -8.15 7.59
N MET A 43 -12.82 -6.95 7.91
CA MET A 43 -13.22 -5.74 7.20
C MET A 43 -12.48 -5.65 5.86
N LEU A 44 -13.22 -5.77 4.77
CA LEU A 44 -12.71 -5.49 3.43
C LEU A 44 -12.69 -3.97 3.20
N VAL A 45 -11.51 -3.38 3.03
CA VAL A 45 -11.37 -1.94 2.81
C VAL A 45 -11.88 -1.57 1.42
N GLN A 46 -12.73 -0.56 1.32
CA GLN A 46 -13.12 0.02 0.04
C GLN A 46 -12.25 1.24 -0.26
N CYS A 47 -11.63 1.26 -1.43
CA CYS A 47 -10.70 2.32 -1.81
C CYS A 47 -10.58 2.49 -3.33
N GLY A 48 -10.20 3.70 -3.74
CA GLY A 48 -9.84 4.07 -5.11
C GLY A 48 -8.49 4.78 -5.23
N GLU A 49 -7.82 5.01 -4.09
CA GLU A 49 -6.51 5.66 -4.00
C GLU A 49 -5.73 5.07 -2.83
N ALA A 50 -4.41 4.93 -3.02
CA ALA A 50 -3.44 4.65 -1.98
C ALA A 50 -2.47 5.84 -1.85
N VAL A 51 -2.16 6.22 -0.61
CA VAL A 51 -1.23 7.29 -0.29
C VAL A 51 -0.09 6.71 0.52
N PHE A 52 1.12 6.78 -0.01
CA PHE A 52 2.34 6.27 0.61
C PHE A 52 3.06 7.41 1.32
N THR A 53 3.43 7.17 2.57
CA THR A 53 4.18 8.09 3.42
C THR A 53 5.39 7.39 4.02
N ALA A 54 6.29 8.15 4.65
CA ALA A 54 7.45 7.58 5.34
C ALA A 54 7.05 6.63 6.48
N ASP A 55 5.89 6.86 7.11
CA ASP A 55 5.37 6.11 8.25
C ASP A 55 4.34 5.04 7.88
N GLY A 56 3.91 4.94 6.60
CA GLY A 56 3.00 3.87 6.19
C GLY A 56 2.20 4.09 4.90
N ILE A 57 1.00 3.51 4.87
CA ILE A 57 0.10 3.53 3.71
C ILE A 57 -1.31 3.88 4.17
N ALA A 58 -1.93 4.85 3.51
CA ALA A 58 -3.33 5.20 3.72
C ALA A 58 -4.17 4.86 2.48
N PHE A 59 -5.40 4.39 2.70
CA PHE A 59 -6.35 4.04 1.65
C PHE A 59 -7.58 4.94 1.74
N ALA A 60 -7.97 5.49 0.59
CA ALA A 60 -9.07 6.44 0.50
C ALA A 60 -10.02 6.08 -0.65
N ALA A 61 -11.27 6.55 -0.56
CA ALA A 61 -12.07 6.75 -1.75
C ALA A 61 -11.41 7.85 -2.60
N ARG A 62 -11.48 7.72 -3.93
CA ARG A 62 -10.81 8.64 -4.87
C ARG A 62 -11.19 10.10 -4.60
N GLY A 63 -10.22 10.97 -4.30
CA GLY A 63 -10.45 12.39 -4.03
C GLY A 63 -10.98 12.74 -2.63
N PHE A 64 -11.00 11.79 -1.70
CA PHE A 64 -11.48 11.99 -0.32
C PHE A 64 -10.36 11.80 0.72
N THR A 65 -10.60 12.25 1.95
CA THR A 65 -9.75 11.96 3.10
C THR A 65 -9.61 10.44 3.31
N PRO A 66 -8.43 9.93 3.69
CA PRO A 66 -8.23 8.50 3.93
C PRO A 66 -9.24 7.91 4.90
N ALA A 67 -9.81 6.77 4.50
CA ALA A 67 -10.75 6.01 5.31
C ALA A 67 -10.03 5.20 6.39
N ILE A 68 -8.82 4.72 6.06
CA ILE A 68 -7.96 3.94 6.94
C ILE A 68 -6.49 4.20 6.60
N ALA A 69 -5.63 4.22 7.61
CA ALA A 69 -4.20 4.29 7.48
C ALA A 69 -3.55 3.20 8.32
N PHE A 70 -2.55 2.56 7.74
CA PHE A 70 -1.70 1.57 8.39
C PHE A 70 -0.33 2.18 8.55
N ARG A 71 0.17 2.22 9.78
CA ARG A 71 1.48 2.76 10.10
C ARG A 71 2.39 1.71 10.68
N GLY A 72 3.68 1.90 10.47
CA GLY A 72 4.72 1.04 11.03
C GLY A 72 6.03 1.20 10.29
N GLU A 73 6.77 0.11 10.17
CA GLU A 73 8.14 0.13 9.65
C GLU A 73 8.21 -0.50 8.26
N TRP A 74 8.87 0.20 7.34
CA TRP A 74 9.15 -0.29 6.01
C TRP A 74 10.32 -1.29 6.02
N GLU A 75 10.12 -2.44 5.38
CA GLU A 75 11.10 -3.51 5.20
C GLU A 75 11.11 -3.94 3.72
N GLY A 76 11.94 -3.29 2.91
CA GLY A 76 11.98 -3.51 1.46
C GLY A 76 10.64 -3.18 0.80
N ASP A 77 10.05 -4.14 0.08
CA ASP A 77 8.75 -4.01 -0.59
C ASP A 77 7.56 -4.25 0.36
N GLY A 78 7.73 -3.93 1.63
CA GLY A 78 6.88 -4.36 2.72
C GLY A 78 6.69 -3.32 3.79
N LEU A 79 5.49 -3.20 4.35
CA LEU A 79 5.22 -2.44 5.56
C LEU A 79 4.79 -3.41 6.66
N ARG A 80 5.60 -3.50 7.72
CA ARG A 80 5.20 -4.16 8.96
C ARG A 80 4.33 -3.20 9.76
N VAL A 81 3.07 -3.55 9.94
CA VAL A 81 2.07 -2.66 10.54
C VAL A 81 2.07 -2.83 12.06
N ALA A 82 2.15 -1.70 12.77
CA ALA A 82 2.05 -1.60 14.22
C ALA A 82 0.80 -0.82 14.66
N GLU A 83 0.30 0.09 13.81
CA GLU A 83 -0.86 0.93 14.13
C GLU A 83 -1.89 0.92 12.99
N VAL A 84 -3.18 0.90 13.36
CA VAL A 84 -4.30 1.16 12.45
C VAL A 84 -5.03 2.43 12.88
N ALA A 85 -4.97 3.46 12.05
CA ALA A 85 -5.73 4.69 12.24
C ALA A 85 -6.95 4.71 11.32
N ARG A 86 -8.12 5.08 11.86
CA ARG A 86 -9.36 5.24 11.09
C ARG A 86 -9.97 6.60 11.37
N ARG A 87 -10.64 7.15 10.37
CA ARG A 87 -11.31 8.45 10.54
C ARG A 87 -12.39 8.37 11.62
N GLY A 88 -12.29 9.25 12.61
CA GLY A 88 -13.28 9.39 13.68
C GLY A 88 -13.22 8.31 14.77
N ILE A 89 -12.15 7.51 14.81
CA ILE A 89 -11.94 6.46 15.82
C ILE A 89 -10.51 6.60 16.34
N GLU A 90 -10.30 6.37 17.63
CA GLU A 90 -8.98 6.32 18.24
C GLU A 90 -8.08 5.30 17.50
N PRO A 91 -6.80 5.62 17.26
CA PRO A 91 -5.85 4.67 16.69
C PRO A 91 -5.75 3.38 17.51
N ILE A 92 -5.42 2.28 16.82
CA ILE A 92 -5.17 0.98 17.44
C ILE A 92 -3.66 0.72 17.38
N ASP A 93 -2.95 0.98 18.48
CA ASP A 93 -1.48 1.00 18.55
C ASP A 93 -0.82 -0.39 18.73
N GLU A 94 -1.62 -1.45 18.89
CA GLU A 94 -1.16 -2.84 19.00
C GLU A 94 -1.58 -3.68 17.79
N ALA A 95 -1.78 -3.03 16.64
CA ALA A 95 -2.08 -3.74 15.41
C ALA A 95 -0.88 -4.59 14.98
N ARG A 96 -1.17 -5.72 14.33
CA ARG A 96 -0.16 -6.64 13.81
C ARG A 96 -0.54 -7.06 12.42
N GLY A 97 0.41 -7.01 11.50
CA GLY A 97 0.16 -7.44 10.15
C GLY A 97 1.22 -6.95 9.19
N PHE A 98 0.93 -7.12 7.91
CA PHE A 98 1.85 -6.74 6.86
C PHE A 98 1.10 -6.28 5.63
N CYS A 99 1.62 -5.24 4.99
CA CYS A 99 1.28 -4.88 3.62
C CYS A 99 2.45 -5.22 2.70
N ARG A 100 2.19 -5.92 1.61
CA ARG A 100 3.17 -6.23 0.57
C ARG A 100 2.90 -5.40 -0.68
N LEU A 101 3.94 -4.75 -1.19
CA LEU A 101 3.93 -4.14 -2.51
C LEU A 101 4.24 -5.21 -3.55
N GLN A 102 3.42 -5.31 -4.59
CA GLN A 102 3.65 -6.22 -5.71
C GLN A 102 4.05 -5.44 -6.95
N MET A 103 5.27 -5.70 -7.41
CA MET A 103 5.83 -5.07 -8.59
C MET A 103 5.65 -5.97 -9.82
N ARG A 104 5.28 -5.38 -10.95
CA ARG A 104 5.27 -6.02 -12.26
C ARG A 104 6.04 -5.14 -13.23
N GLN A 105 7.10 -5.70 -13.84
CA GLN A 105 7.95 -4.96 -14.79
C GLN A 105 8.48 -3.63 -14.22
N GLY A 106 8.84 -3.60 -12.92
CA GLY A 106 9.35 -2.41 -12.25
C GLY A 106 8.29 -1.36 -11.88
N GLN A 107 7.00 -1.65 -12.09
CA GLN A 107 5.90 -0.76 -11.71
C GLN A 107 5.03 -1.40 -10.64
N LEU A 108 4.49 -0.58 -9.73
CA LEU A 108 3.55 -1.05 -8.73
C LEU A 108 2.28 -1.56 -9.42
N SER A 109 1.95 -2.82 -9.17
CA SER A 109 0.76 -3.48 -9.73
C SER A 109 -0.31 -3.74 -8.67
N ALA A 110 0.09 -3.99 -7.42
CA ALA A 110 -0.86 -4.20 -6.34
C ALA A 110 -0.25 -3.90 -4.96
N VAL A 111 -1.12 -3.68 -3.98
CA VAL A 111 -0.80 -3.70 -2.55
C VAL A 111 -1.75 -4.67 -1.87
N VAL A 112 -1.20 -5.63 -1.15
CA VAL A 112 -1.98 -6.63 -0.40
C VAL A 112 -1.67 -6.51 1.07
N CYS A 113 -2.68 -6.23 1.90
CA CYS A 113 -2.54 -6.13 3.34
C CYS A 113 -3.41 -7.16 4.06
N SER A 114 -2.85 -7.73 5.13
CA SER A 114 -3.59 -8.49 6.13
C SER A 114 -3.14 -8.05 7.52
N ILE A 115 -4.06 -7.46 8.27
CA ILE A 115 -3.78 -6.82 9.55
C ILE A 115 -4.84 -7.23 10.56
N VAL A 116 -4.42 -7.52 11.78
CA VAL A 116 -5.28 -7.72 12.94
C VAL A 116 -5.12 -6.49 13.83
N GLY A 117 -6.22 -5.83 14.18
CA GLY A 117 -6.20 -4.67 15.06
C GLY A 117 -7.47 -4.60 15.90
N GLY A 118 -7.33 -4.76 17.21
CA GLY A 118 -8.47 -4.86 18.13
C GLY A 118 -9.31 -6.11 17.83
N PRO A 119 -10.65 -6.02 17.75
CA PRO A 119 -11.53 -7.18 17.57
C PRO A 119 -11.72 -7.59 16.10
N ARG A 120 -11.04 -6.97 15.14
CA ARG A 120 -11.26 -7.21 13.69
C ARG A 120 -9.95 -7.39 12.93
N SER A 121 -10.05 -8.15 11.86
CA SER A 121 -9.05 -8.18 10.80
C SER A 121 -9.39 -7.14 9.72
N TYR A 122 -8.38 -6.63 9.04
CA TYR A 122 -8.46 -5.68 7.93
C TYR A 122 -7.75 -6.31 6.74
N LEU A 123 -8.48 -6.46 5.64
CA LEU A 123 -7.93 -6.96 4.39
C LEU A 123 -7.96 -5.86 3.34
N VAL A 124 -6.84 -5.71 2.63
CA VAL A 124 -6.73 -4.81 1.48
C VAL A 124 -6.16 -5.60 0.32
N ASN A 125 -6.83 -5.51 -0.83
CA ASN A 125 -6.28 -5.95 -2.10
C ASN A 125 -6.47 -4.82 -3.12
N PHE A 126 -5.51 -3.89 -3.11
CA PHE A 126 -5.51 -2.71 -3.96
C PHE A 126 -4.78 -3.01 -5.26
N LEU A 127 -5.46 -2.84 -6.40
CA LEU A 127 -4.90 -3.05 -7.72
C LEU A 127 -4.67 -1.71 -8.41
N VAL A 128 -3.51 -1.58 -9.06
CA VAL A 128 -3.14 -0.40 -9.84
C VAL A 128 -3.36 -0.72 -11.32
N PRO A 129 -4.28 -0.03 -12.02
CA PRO A 129 -4.50 -0.24 -13.44
C PRO A 129 -3.21 0.05 -14.21
N GLN A 130 -2.87 -0.85 -15.13
CA GLN A 130 -1.73 -0.67 -16.01
C GLN A 130 -2.25 -0.21 -17.37
N LEU A 131 -1.47 0.61 -18.09
CA LEU A 131 -1.87 1.14 -19.41
C LEU A 131 -2.30 0.04 -20.41
N ASN A 132 -1.77 -1.17 -20.26
CA ASN A 132 -2.08 -2.32 -21.14
C ASN A 132 -3.06 -3.33 -20.53
N ASN A 133 -3.57 -3.07 -19.33
CA ASN A 133 -4.54 -3.94 -18.67
C ASN A 133 -5.45 -3.10 -17.73
N PRO A 134 -6.50 -2.47 -18.28
CA PRO A 134 -7.47 -1.74 -17.47
C PRO A 134 -8.25 -2.71 -16.58
N LEU A 135 -8.53 -2.28 -15.34
CA LEU A 135 -9.26 -3.04 -14.32
C LEU A 135 -10.72 -3.31 -14.69
#